data_AF-A0A0D2CQX3-F1
#
_entry.id   AF-A0A0D2CQX3-F1
#
_cell.length_a   1.000
_cell.length_b   1.000
_cell.length_c   1.000
_cell.angle_alpha   90.00
_cell.angle_beta   90.00
_cell.angle_gamma   90.00
#
_symmetry.space_group_name_H-M   'P 1'
#
loop_
_entity.id
_entity.type
_entity.pdbx_description
1 polymer ?
#
loop_
_entity_poly.entity_id
_entity_poly.type
_entity_poly.pdbx_seq_one_letter_code
_entity_poly.pdbx_strand_id
1 'polypeptide(L)'
;MSDSASIAFRRQTLTSPPCKEVSGIVRFSYTNSGNGTLGIAFTESKKFVGYTSDSSNGLFTGSDLWLNVTLTGQPGEYVMPDEALRGGFRYNITVELDFQPTWSNLRAYQGYFHCSDELLNRIWYAGAYTLQSNSVPTNTGRQVPMLVWDWANNATLGSGYSIIVDGAKRDRAVWPGDMGIAVPSAFVSTGNLESVRNALQVMYDYQNTTTGAFDESGPPLSQKNSDTYHMWTMIGSYNYVLYTNDTAWLTPIWNKYKHAMDYVVGKIDESGLMDVTGTRDWARWQQGFHNTEANMICSKRSRQVASLPPGSATL
;
A
#
# COMPACT_ATOMS: atom_id res chain seq x y z
N MET A 1 13.49 -11.21 -26.30
CA MET A 1 13.39 -9.75 -26.53
C MET A 1 13.16 -9.14 -25.17
N SER A 2 14.14 -8.41 -24.65
CA SER A 2 14.10 -7.82 -23.32
C SER A 2 13.37 -6.49 -23.39
N ASP A 3 12.10 -6.47 -23.02
CA ASP A 3 11.39 -5.22 -22.78
C ASP A 3 11.95 -4.60 -21.50
N SER A 4 12.87 -3.65 -21.67
CA SER A 4 13.23 -2.71 -20.62
C SER A 4 12.00 -1.85 -20.32
N ALA A 5 11.26 -2.20 -19.27
CA ALA A 5 10.20 -1.37 -18.74
C ALA A 5 10.82 -0.06 -18.23
N SER A 6 10.79 0.98 -19.06
CA SER A 6 11.11 2.34 -18.62
C SER A 6 10.07 2.77 -17.59
N ILE A 7 10.51 3.08 -16.37
CA ILE A 7 9.64 3.65 -15.34
C ILE A 7 9.24 5.05 -15.80
N ALA A 8 8.04 5.18 -16.35
CA ALA A 8 7.48 6.48 -16.69
C ALA A 8 6.86 7.09 -15.43
N PHE A 9 7.69 7.65 -14.54
CA PHE A 9 7.20 8.55 -13.50
C PHE A 9 6.55 9.77 -14.18
N ARG A 10 5.26 10.02 -13.90
CA ARG A 10 4.64 11.30 -14.29
C ARG A 10 5.19 12.40 -13.39
N ARG A 11 6.18 13.11 -13.92
CA ARG A 11 6.97 14.17 -13.26
C ARG A 11 6.08 15.25 -12.63
N GLN A 12 5.85 15.16 -11.32
CA GLN A 12 5.46 16.32 -10.52
C GLN A 12 6.61 16.65 -9.56
N THR A 13 7.16 17.84 -9.72
CA THR A 13 8.32 18.33 -8.98
C THR A 13 7.87 19.43 -8.04
N LEU A 14 8.20 19.31 -6.75
CA LEU A 14 7.91 20.33 -5.74
C LEU A 14 9.22 21.02 -5.31
N THR A 15 9.21 22.35 -5.30
CA THR A 15 10.30 23.21 -4.83
C THR A 15 9.79 24.13 -3.70
N SER A 16 10.32 23.94 -2.48
CA SER A 16 10.06 24.70 -1.22
C SER A 16 8.83 24.33 -0.35
N PRO A 17 8.87 24.71 0.94
CA PRO A 17 9.20 23.84 2.06
C PRO A 17 8.03 22.89 2.43
N PRO A 18 8.29 21.60 2.69
CA PRO A 18 7.26 20.64 3.06
C PRO A 18 7.11 20.58 4.59
N CYS A 19 5.97 21.07 5.08
CA CYS A 19 5.41 20.52 6.31
C CYS A 19 4.64 19.22 6.09
N LYS A 20 4.72 18.63 4.88
CA LYS A 20 4.04 17.39 4.51
C LYS A 20 5.03 16.27 4.27
N GLU A 21 4.64 15.08 4.67
CA GLU A 21 5.34 13.84 4.33
C GLU A 21 5.18 13.54 2.85
N VAL A 22 6.20 13.01 2.21
CA VAL A 22 6.22 12.71 0.76
C VAL A 22 6.87 11.36 0.48
N SER A 23 6.77 10.93 -0.77
CA SER A 23 7.48 9.79 -1.32
C SER A 23 7.96 10.13 -2.73
N GLY A 24 9.14 9.65 -3.12
CA GLY A 24 9.70 9.94 -4.43
C GLY A 24 11.22 9.84 -4.56
N ILE A 25 11.72 10.37 -5.69
CA ILE A 25 13.12 10.44 -6.09
C ILE A 25 13.68 11.83 -5.80
N VAL A 26 14.77 11.88 -5.05
CA VAL A 26 15.47 13.14 -4.76
C VAL A 26 16.31 13.59 -5.95
N ARG A 27 16.25 14.88 -6.27
CA ARG A 27 17.06 15.51 -7.32
C ARG A 27 17.62 16.83 -6.83
N PHE A 28 18.86 17.15 -7.15
CA PHE A 28 19.41 18.49 -6.91
C PHE A 28 20.61 18.78 -7.80
N SER A 29 20.79 20.06 -8.11
CA SER A 29 22.02 20.57 -8.70
C SER A 29 22.99 20.98 -7.60
N TYR A 30 24.29 20.80 -7.83
CA TYR A 30 25.33 21.17 -6.89
C TYR A 30 26.51 21.84 -7.59
N THR A 31 27.26 22.64 -6.84
CA THR A 31 28.56 23.20 -7.21
C THR A 31 29.53 22.97 -6.06
N ASN A 32 30.71 22.43 -6.33
CA ASN A 32 31.71 22.16 -5.32
C ASN A 32 33.13 22.45 -5.84
N SER A 33 34.06 22.80 -4.95
CA SER A 33 35.42 23.24 -5.30
C SER A 33 36.50 22.16 -5.10
N GLY A 34 36.14 20.88 -5.02
CA GLY A 34 37.08 19.76 -4.87
C GLY A 34 36.38 18.42 -4.64
N ASN A 35 37.10 17.30 -4.76
CA ASN A 35 36.50 15.98 -4.60
C ASN A 35 35.92 15.77 -3.19
N GLY A 36 34.75 15.14 -3.11
CA GLY A 36 34.10 14.85 -1.83
C GLY A 36 32.89 13.94 -1.96
N THR A 37 32.25 13.65 -0.83
CA THR A 37 31.03 12.84 -0.76
C THR A 37 29.96 13.58 0.02
N LEU A 38 28.75 13.64 -0.53
CA LEU A 38 27.56 14.11 0.17
C LEU A 38 26.69 12.90 0.55
N GLY A 39 26.32 12.79 1.83
CA GLY A 39 25.41 11.75 2.32
C GLY A 39 23.97 12.27 2.39
N ILE A 40 23.01 11.45 1.96
CA ILE A 40 21.57 11.75 2.04
C ILE A 40 20.89 10.72 2.95
N ALA A 41 20.32 11.18 4.05
CA ALA A 41 19.56 10.37 4.99
C ALA A 41 18.10 10.86 5.07
N PHE A 42 17.18 9.93 5.35
CA PHE A 42 15.74 10.17 5.30
C PHE A 42 15.05 9.85 6.62
N THR A 43 14.04 10.67 6.98
CA THR A 43 13.15 10.37 8.10
C THR A 43 11.76 10.98 7.94
N GLU A 44 10.74 10.29 8.47
CA GLU A 44 9.37 10.82 8.61
C GLU A 44 9.27 11.89 9.70
N SER A 45 10.15 11.83 10.71
CA SER A 45 10.03 12.59 11.95
C SER A 45 11.29 13.35 12.30
N LYS A 46 11.12 14.59 12.74
CA LYS A 46 12.21 15.45 13.25
C LYS A 46 13.00 14.80 14.40
N LYS A 47 12.40 13.83 15.12
CA LYS A 47 13.06 13.12 16.22
C LYS A 47 14.18 12.19 15.77
N PHE A 48 14.15 11.73 14.52
CA PHE A 48 15.13 10.77 13.99
C PHE A 48 16.01 11.39 12.91
N VAL A 49 16.13 12.72 12.88
CA VAL A 49 17.10 13.41 12.02
C VAL A 49 18.50 13.05 12.51
N GLY A 50 19.31 12.49 11.61
CA GLY A 50 20.67 12.08 11.91
C GLY A 50 21.42 11.71 10.63
N TYR A 51 22.59 11.10 10.80
CA TYR A 51 23.45 10.68 9.68
C TYR A 51 22.95 9.41 8.97
N THR A 52 22.09 8.63 9.62
CA THR A 52 21.51 7.40 9.08
C THR A 52 20.02 7.59 8.82
N SER A 53 19.49 6.95 7.78
CA SER A 53 18.05 6.97 7.52
C SER A 53 17.29 6.18 8.60
N ASP A 54 16.03 6.51 8.82
CA ASP A 54 15.19 5.78 9.76
C ASP A 54 14.64 4.47 9.16
N SER A 55 14.49 3.46 10.02
CA SER A 55 14.19 2.06 9.70
C SER A 55 13.16 1.86 8.58
N SER A 56 13.65 1.62 7.37
CA SER A 56 12.81 1.28 6.21
C SER A 56 13.20 -0.04 5.58
N ASN A 57 14.39 -0.61 5.82
CA ASN A 57 14.78 -1.93 5.30
C ASN A 57 13.74 -3.02 5.60
N GLY A 58 13.12 -2.97 6.78
CA GLY A 58 12.12 -3.92 7.27
C GLY A 58 12.70 -5.21 7.86
N LEU A 59 14.02 -5.41 7.81
CA LEU A 59 14.67 -6.59 8.38
C LEU A 59 15.03 -6.43 9.86
N PHE A 60 15.20 -5.19 10.35
CA PHE A 60 15.52 -4.85 11.75
C PHE A 60 16.81 -5.46 12.33
N THR A 61 17.65 -6.10 11.53
CA THR A 61 18.96 -6.66 11.94
C THR A 61 20.17 -5.92 11.37
N GLY A 62 19.93 -4.87 10.57
CA GLY A 62 20.92 -3.91 10.07
C GLY A 62 20.33 -2.50 9.99
N SER A 63 21.03 -1.56 9.34
CA SER A 63 20.62 -0.14 9.28
C SER A 63 20.39 0.34 7.84
N ASP A 64 19.41 1.22 7.68
CA ASP A 64 19.29 2.07 6.51
C ASP A 64 20.34 3.18 6.63
N LEU A 65 21.40 3.13 5.82
CA LEU A 65 22.44 4.14 5.89
C LEU A 65 22.01 5.41 5.14
N TRP A 66 22.99 6.17 4.67
CA TRP A 66 22.81 7.30 3.79
C TRP A 66 23.19 6.91 2.36
N LEU A 67 22.57 7.56 1.39
CA LEU A 67 23.01 7.45 0.00
C LEU A 67 24.22 8.35 -0.23
N ASN A 68 25.29 7.79 -0.81
CA ASN A 68 26.49 8.54 -1.15
C ASN A 68 26.36 9.20 -2.52
N VAL A 69 26.67 10.48 -2.58
CA VAL A 69 26.80 11.26 -3.81
C VAL A 69 28.25 11.69 -3.96
N THR A 70 28.92 11.13 -4.96
CA THR A 70 30.30 11.52 -5.31
C THR A 70 30.29 12.87 -5.99
N LEU A 71 31.07 13.81 -5.47
CA LEU A 71 31.24 15.16 -6.01
C LEU A 71 32.61 15.27 -6.67
N THR A 72 32.66 15.76 -7.91
CA THR A 72 33.86 15.72 -8.78
C THR A 72 34.64 17.04 -8.83
N GLY A 73 34.23 18.04 -8.05
CA GLY A 73 34.86 19.37 -8.04
C GLY A 73 34.43 20.24 -9.21
N GLN A 74 33.34 19.85 -9.89
CA GLN A 74 32.70 20.56 -10.98
C GLN A 74 31.19 20.61 -10.72
N PRO A 75 30.48 21.62 -11.24
CA PRO A 75 29.01 21.66 -11.20
C PRO A 75 28.40 20.39 -11.78
N GLY A 76 27.31 19.91 -11.15
CA GLY A 76 26.62 18.70 -11.59
C GLY A 76 25.18 18.61 -11.11
N GLU A 77 24.49 17.57 -11.56
CA GLU A 77 23.16 17.18 -11.09
C GLU A 77 23.23 15.79 -10.48
N TYR A 78 22.55 15.60 -9.35
CA TYR A 78 22.31 14.28 -8.77
C TYR A 78 20.85 13.89 -8.95
N VAL A 79 20.64 12.65 -9.36
CA VAL A 79 19.34 11.97 -9.39
C VAL A 79 19.49 10.69 -8.59
N MET A 80 18.64 10.51 -7.59
CA MET A 80 18.62 9.29 -6.79
C MET A 80 18.26 8.07 -7.66
N PRO A 81 18.93 6.92 -7.50
CA PRO A 81 18.56 5.70 -8.23
C PRO A 81 17.12 5.27 -7.94
N ASP A 82 16.40 4.79 -8.95
CA ASP A 82 15.00 4.38 -8.81
C ASP A 82 14.79 3.29 -7.75
N GLU A 83 15.73 2.34 -7.64
CA GLU A 83 15.67 1.30 -6.61
C GLU A 83 15.79 1.86 -5.19
N ALA A 84 16.48 2.98 -5.03
CA ALA A 84 16.64 3.69 -3.77
C ALA A 84 15.50 4.67 -3.50
N LEU A 85 14.40 4.61 -4.28
CA LEU A 85 13.18 5.37 -4.04
C LEU A 85 12.81 5.34 -2.56
N ARG A 86 12.46 6.51 -2.02
CA ARG A 86 12.13 6.66 -0.62
C ARG A 86 10.69 7.12 -0.48
N GLY A 87 9.92 6.44 0.36
CA GLY A 87 8.67 6.97 0.86
C GLY A 87 8.74 7.37 2.32
N GLY A 88 7.77 8.18 2.74
CA GLY A 88 7.68 8.69 4.11
C GLY A 88 8.91 9.51 4.50
N PHE A 89 9.05 10.71 3.96
CA PHE A 89 10.04 11.66 4.48
C PHE A 89 9.57 13.11 4.37
N ARG A 90 10.19 14.01 5.14
CA ARG A 90 9.97 15.46 5.05
C ARG A 90 11.27 16.14 4.64
N TYR A 91 11.23 17.00 3.64
CA TYR A 91 12.44 17.53 3.02
C TYR A 91 12.57 19.06 3.01
N ASN A 92 13.55 19.62 2.32
CA ASN A 92 13.51 20.99 1.77
C ASN A 92 14.25 21.08 0.41
N ILE A 93 14.34 19.94 -0.28
CA ILE A 93 15.01 19.73 -1.58
C ILE A 93 14.00 19.38 -2.66
N THR A 94 14.42 19.34 -3.91
CA THR A 94 13.53 18.97 -5.02
C THR A 94 13.26 17.46 -5.00
N VAL A 95 11.99 17.07 -5.09
CA VAL A 95 11.57 15.66 -5.15
C VAL A 95 10.63 15.45 -6.33
N GLU A 96 10.89 14.39 -7.08
CA GLU A 96 10.00 13.80 -8.07
C GLU A 96 9.09 12.79 -7.36
N LEU A 97 7.80 13.14 -7.23
CA LEU A 97 6.84 12.35 -6.46
C LEU A 97 6.50 11.03 -7.17
N ASP A 98 6.37 9.93 -6.42
CA ASP A 98 5.98 8.62 -6.97
C ASP A 98 4.50 8.28 -6.76
N PHE A 99 3.83 8.90 -5.79
CA PHE A 99 2.45 8.55 -5.46
C PHE A 99 1.41 9.18 -6.39
N GLN A 100 0.25 8.52 -6.50
CA GLN A 100 -0.83 8.80 -7.44
C GLN A 100 -0.33 8.96 -8.90
N PRO A 101 0.40 7.96 -9.45
CA PRO A 101 1.07 8.09 -10.75
C PRO A 101 0.11 8.28 -11.93
N THR A 102 -1.17 7.94 -11.77
CA THR A 102 -2.22 8.10 -12.80
C THR A 102 -2.88 9.48 -12.76
N TRP A 103 -2.60 10.32 -11.76
CA TRP A 103 -3.23 11.62 -11.60
C TRP A 103 -2.43 12.75 -12.28
N SER A 104 -3.10 13.54 -13.12
CA SER A 104 -2.52 14.75 -13.70
C SER A 104 -2.48 15.93 -12.73
N ASN A 105 -3.34 15.93 -11.71
CA ASN A 105 -3.43 16.98 -10.70
C ASN A 105 -3.63 16.34 -9.32
N LEU A 106 -2.60 16.38 -8.45
CA LEU A 106 -2.65 15.79 -7.10
C LEU A 106 -3.64 16.48 -6.15
N ARG A 107 -4.27 17.59 -6.55
CA ARG A 107 -5.31 18.28 -5.78
C ARG A 107 -6.74 17.88 -6.19
N ALA A 108 -6.88 17.05 -7.23
CA ALA A 108 -8.18 16.67 -7.80
C ALA A 108 -8.87 15.56 -6.98
N TYR A 109 -9.04 15.77 -5.68
CA TYR A 109 -9.86 14.89 -4.85
C TYR A 109 -11.31 14.93 -5.34
N GLN A 110 -12.00 13.79 -5.31
CA GLN A 110 -13.39 13.70 -5.76
C GLN A 110 -14.38 14.04 -4.63
N GLY A 111 -13.97 13.86 -3.37
CA GLY A 111 -14.69 14.28 -2.18
C GLY A 111 -14.04 15.46 -1.50
N TYR A 112 -14.86 16.26 -0.80
CA TYR A 112 -14.41 17.39 0.00
C TYR A 112 -15.24 17.46 1.28
N PHE A 113 -14.59 17.84 2.38
CA PHE A 113 -15.25 18.03 3.67
C PHE A 113 -14.85 19.38 4.26
N HIS A 114 -15.82 20.03 4.91
CA HIS A 114 -15.60 21.22 5.71
C HIS A 114 -16.70 21.36 6.75
N CYS A 115 -16.32 21.63 8.00
CA CYS A 115 -17.22 22.01 9.08
C CYS A 115 -16.64 23.17 9.90
N SER A 116 -17.37 23.61 10.92
CA SER A 116 -16.95 24.70 11.82
C SER A 116 -15.81 24.32 12.78
N ASP A 117 -15.41 23.05 12.80
CA ASP A 117 -14.31 22.54 13.62
C ASP A 117 -13.04 22.33 12.78
N GLU A 118 -12.06 23.21 12.97
CA GLU A 118 -10.79 23.16 12.25
C GLU A 118 -9.97 21.89 12.51
N LEU A 119 -10.12 21.25 13.67
CA LEU A 119 -9.45 19.98 13.95
C LEU A 119 -10.04 18.87 13.08
N LEU A 120 -11.37 18.80 12.95
CA LEU A 120 -12.03 17.82 12.11
C LEU A 120 -11.68 18.03 10.63
N ASN A 121 -11.63 19.28 10.17
CA ASN A 121 -11.16 19.62 8.82
C ASN A 121 -9.75 19.06 8.59
N ARG A 122 -8.82 19.31 9.52
CA ARG A 122 -7.42 18.84 9.42
C ARG A 122 -7.31 17.32 9.45
N ILE A 123 -8.08 16.63 10.30
CA ILE A 123 -8.11 15.15 10.36
C ILE A 123 -8.56 14.57 9.02
N TRP A 124 -9.62 15.14 8.43
CA TRP A 124 -10.15 14.66 7.15
C TRP A 124 -9.11 14.78 6.02
N TYR A 125 -8.49 15.96 5.86
CA TYR A 125 -7.49 16.16 4.82
C TYR A 125 -6.18 15.41 5.09
N ALA A 126 -5.83 15.14 6.36
CA ALA A 126 -4.71 14.27 6.70
C ALA A 126 -4.99 12.83 6.25
N GLY A 127 -6.16 12.28 6.57
CA GLY A 127 -6.56 10.93 6.14
C GLY A 127 -6.61 10.78 4.62
N ALA A 128 -7.19 11.75 3.92
CA ALA A 128 -7.22 11.77 2.45
C ALA A 128 -5.80 11.82 1.85
N TYR A 129 -4.91 12.63 2.44
CA TYR A 129 -3.52 12.72 2.02
C TYR A 129 -2.74 11.42 2.25
N THR A 130 -2.96 10.73 3.37
CA THR A 130 -2.34 9.42 3.64
C THR A 130 -2.73 8.38 2.58
N LEU A 131 -4.01 8.34 2.17
CA LEU A 131 -4.46 7.46 1.09
C LEU A 131 -3.81 7.83 -0.26
N GLN A 132 -3.67 9.13 -0.52
CA GLN A 132 -2.96 9.62 -1.70
C GLN A 132 -1.50 9.17 -1.69
N SER A 133 -0.75 9.39 -0.62
CA SER A 133 0.67 9.05 -0.53
C SER A 133 0.95 7.54 -0.58
N ASN A 134 -0.03 6.72 -0.19
CA ASN A 134 0.06 5.26 -0.22
C ASN A 134 -0.46 4.63 -1.52
N SER A 135 -0.85 5.42 -2.52
CA SER A 135 -1.19 4.89 -3.84
C SER A 135 0.03 5.00 -4.75
N VAL A 136 0.83 3.94 -4.85
CA VAL A 136 2.19 3.98 -5.45
C VAL A 136 2.23 3.27 -6.81
N PRO A 137 3.31 3.42 -7.60
CA PRO A 137 3.49 2.67 -8.82
C PRO A 137 3.74 1.19 -8.51
N THR A 138 3.22 0.30 -9.35
CA THR A 138 3.23 -1.16 -9.11
C THR A 138 4.62 -1.79 -9.09
N ASN A 139 5.63 -1.11 -9.62
CA ASN A 139 7.03 -1.55 -9.64
C ASN A 139 7.88 -0.92 -8.53
N THR A 140 7.25 -0.33 -7.51
CA THR A 140 7.94 0.32 -6.39
C THR A 140 7.75 -0.39 -5.05
N GLY A 141 7.42 -1.68 -5.09
CA GLY A 141 7.29 -2.50 -3.90
C GLY A 141 8.62 -2.72 -3.18
N ARG A 142 8.55 -2.99 -1.89
CA ARG A 142 9.71 -3.39 -1.10
C ARG A 142 10.25 -4.74 -1.59
N GLN A 143 11.55 -4.81 -1.83
CA GLN A 143 12.22 -6.09 -2.11
C GLN A 143 12.10 -7.07 -0.95
N VAL A 144 11.80 -8.32 -1.28
CA VAL A 144 11.73 -9.46 -0.38
C VAL A 144 12.47 -10.64 -1.04
N PRO A 145 13.44 -11.29 -0.39
CA PRO A 145 13.93 -11.04 0.98
C PRO A 145 14.47 -9.62 1.20
N MET A 146 14.19 -9.05 2.38
CA MET A 146 14.66 -7.70 2.72
C MET A 146 16.19 -7.67 2.78
N LEU A 147 16.77 -6.54 2.38
CA LEU A 147 18.21 -6.31 2.49
C LEU A 147 18.62 -6.16 3.97
N VAL A 148 19.82 -6.67 4.29
CA VAL A 148 20.43 -6.46 5.62
C VAL A 148 20.82 -4.99 5.79
N TRP A 149 21.39 -4.40 4.75
CA TRP A 149 21.81 -2.99 4.69
C TRP A 149 21.02 -2.26 3.62
N ASP A 150 20.72 -0.98 3.86
CA ASP A 150 19.99 -0.11 2.94
C ASP A 150 18.57 -0.62 2.60
N TRP A 151 18.01 -0.13 1.49
CA TRP A 151 16.70 -0.54 1.01
C TRP A 151 16.67 -0.64 -0.51
N ALA A 152 15.71 -1.43 -1.00
CA ALA A 152 15.37 -1.48 -2.40
C ALA A 152 13.84 -1.50 -2.55
N ASN A 153 13.31 -0.53 -3.28
CA ASN A 153 11.90 -0.34 -3.59
C ASN A 153 11.67 -0.47 -5.10
N ASN A 154 12.09 -1.60 -5.68
CA ASN A 154 11.96 -1.94 -7.11
C ASN A 154 11.26 -3.29 -7.34
N ALA A 155 10.51 -3.79 -6.35
CA ALA A 155 9.76 -5.02 -6.48
C ALA A 155 8.40 -4.81 -7.16
N THR A 156 7.88 -5.87 -7.79
CA THR A 156 6.57 -5.85 -8.43
C THR A 156 5.47 -6.21 -7.42
N LEU A 157 4.54 -5.29 -7.22
CA LEU A 157 3.39 -5.39 -6.31
C LEU A 157 2.16 -6.00 -6.96
N GLY A 158 2.07 -5.95 -8.29
CA GLY A 158 0.90 -6.37 -9.04
C GLY A 158 0.86 -5.77 -10.44
N SER A 159 -0.28 -5.90 -11.11
CA SER A 159 -0.52 -5.35 -12.44
C SER A 159 -1.11 -3.93 -12.39
N GLY A 160 -1.10 -3.24 -13.52
CA GLY A 160 -1.57 -1.85 -13.64
C GLY A 160 -0.49 -0.81 -13.32
N TYR A 161 -0.90 0.46 -13.22
CA TYR A 161 0.02 1.59 -13.02
C TYR A 161 0.03 2.15 -11.60
N SER A 162 -1.02 1.90 -10.81
CA SER A 162 -1.10 2.33 -9.42
C SER A 162 -1.70 1.24 -8.54
N ILE A 163 -1.23 1.14 -7.30
CA ILE A 163 -1.70 0.17 -6.32
C ILE A 163 -1.62 0.77 -4.92
N ILE A 164 -2.58 0.45 -4.07
CA ILE A 164 -2.59 0.97 -2.69
C ILE A 164 -1.78 0.03 -1.78
N VAL A 165 -0.90 0.61 -0.97
CA VAL A 165 -0.05 -0.10 -0.01
C VAL A 165 -0.34 0.36 1.44
N ASP A 166 0.17 -0.38 2.41
CA ASP A 166 0.09 -0.05 3.85
C ASP A 166 0.78 1.28 4.19
N GLY A 167 2.00 1.48 3.67
CA GLY A 167 2.83 2.62 4.01
C GLY A 167 3.85 2.92 2.93
N ALA A 168 3.96 4.21 2.57
CA ALA A 168 4.89 4.68 1.56
C ALA A 168 6.35 4.41 1.97
N LYS A 169 6.70 4.47 3.25
CA LYS A 169 8.06 4.14 3.69
C LYS A 169 8.31 2.62 3.70
N ARG A 170 7.45 1.93 4.44
CA ARG A 170 7.53 0.50 4.77
C ARG A 170 6.14 0.04 5.26
N ASP A 171 5.69 -1.16 4.93
CA ASP A 171 6.34 -2.24 4.15
C ASP A 171 6.22 -2.06 2.65
N ARG A 172 5.50 -1.04 2.15
CA ARG A 172 5.20 -0.84 0.73
C ARG A 172 4.64 -2.11 0.10
N ALA A 173 3.70 -2.75 0.78
CA ALA A 173 3.05 -3.99 0.33
C ALA A 173 1.53 -3.83 0.37
N VAL A 174 0.84 -4.68 -0.38
CA VAL A 174 -0.61 -4.77 -0.29
C VAL A 174 -0.98 -5.50 1.00
N TRP A 175 -1.75 -4.86 1.87
CA TRP A 175 -2.25 -5.46 3.10
C TRP A 175 -3.78 -5.36 3.15
N PRO A 176 -4.50 -6.48 2.99
CA PRO A 176 -5.95 -6.52 3.06
C PRO A 176 -6.55 -5.99 4.36
N GLY A 177 -5.88 -6.18 5.51
CA GLY A 177 -6.35 -5.66 6.80
C GLY A 177 -6.59 -4.14 6.78
N ASP A 178 -5.73 -3.39 6.09
CA ASP A 178 -5.87 -1.94 5.91
C ASP A 178 -7.06 -1.57 5.01
N MET A 179 -7.44 -2.44 4.07
CA MET A 179 -8.50 -2.18 3.10
C MET A 179 -9.87 -2.02 3.75
N GLY A 180 -10.09 -2.62 4.91
CA GLY A 180 -11.33 -2.45 5.70
C GLY A 180 -11.65 -0.99 6.00
N ILE A 181 -10.61 -0.17 6.19
CA ILE A 181 -10.71 1.26 6.48
C ILE A 181 -10.35 2.10 5.25
N ALA A 182 -9.34 1.68 4.49
CA ALA A 182 -8.83 2.44 3.35
C ALA A 182 -9.85 2.53 2.21
N VAL A 183 -10.62 1.48 1.91
CA VAL A 183 -11.55 1.48 0.76
C VAL A 183 -12.71 2.47 0.94
N PRO A 184 -13.49 2.45 2.05
CA PRO A 184 -14.50 3.46 2.29
C PRO A 184 -13.93 4.88 2.35
N SER A 185 -12.76 5.03 2.98
CA SER A 185 -12.11 6.34 3.11
C SER A 185 -11.65 6.88 1.76
N ALA A 186 -11.12 6.03 0.87
CA ALA A 186 -10.74 6.41 -0.49
C ALA A 186 -11.97 6.82 -1.30
N PHE A 187 -13.06 6.05 -1.23
CA PHE A 187 -14.31 6.37 -1.92
C PHE A 187 -14.83 7.77 -1.59
N VAL A 188 -14.87 8.15 -0.31
CA VAL A 188 -15.43 9.45 0.11
C VAL A 188 -14.45 10.63 0.01
N SER A 189 -13.17 10.39 -0.24
CA SER A 189 -12.13 11.44 -0.24
C SER A 189 -11.39 11.54 -1.57
N THR A 190 -10.36 10.73 -1.80
CA THR A 190 -9.56 10.79 -3.02
C THR A 190 -10.36 10.36 -4.25
N GLY A 191 -11.35 9.48 -4.09
CA GLY A 191 -12.04 8.79 -5.18
C GLY A 191 -11.16 7.80 -5.93
N ASN A 192 -9.94 7.52 -5.43
CA ASN A 192 -9.00 6.62 -6.08
C ASN A 192 -9.33 5.15 -5.81
N LEU A 193 -10.30 4.62 -6.53
CA LEU A 193 -10.66 3.20 -6.46
C LEU A 193 -9.90 2.34 -7.48
N GLU A 194 -9.14 2.93 -8.40
CA GLU A 194 -8.26 2.19 -9.32
C GLU A 194 -7.17 1.42 -8.54
N SER A 195 -6.45 2.11 -7.64
CA SER A 195 -5.40 1.47 -6.83
C SER A 195 -5.96 0.42 -5.88
N VAL A 196 -7.20 0.61 -5.41
CA VAL A 196 -7.94 -0.40 -4.61
C VAL A 196 -8.22 -1.64 -5.44
N ARG A 197 -8.77 -1.48 -6.66
CA ARG A 197 -9.05 -2.60 -7.56
C ARG A 197 -7.78 -3.41 -7.83
N ASN A 198 -6.68 -2.74 -8.16
CA ASN A 198 -5.42 -3.41 -8.49
C ASN A 198 -4.84 -4.15 -7.28
N ALA A 199 -4.96 -3.59 -6.06
CA ALA A 199 -4.56 -4.27 -4.83
C ALA A 199 -5.43 -5.50 -4.51
N LEU A 200 -6.74 -5.42 -4.74
CA LEU A 200 -7.62 -6.59 -4.59
C LEU A 200 -7.32 -7.65 -5.67
N GLN A 201 -7.12 -7.22 -6.92
CA GLN A 201 -6.82 -8.10 -8.04
C GLN A 201 -5.59 -8.97 -7.75
N VAL A 202 -4.50 -8.39 -7.23
CA VAL A 202 -3.31 -9.18 -6.93
C VAL A 202 -3.58 -10.25 -5.85
N MET A 203 -4.45 -9.99 -4.87
CA MET A 203 -4.84 -11.01 -3.90
C MET A 203 -5.57 -12.19 -4.57
N TYR A 204 -6.41 -11.92 -5.58
CA TYR A 204 -7.06 -12.97 -6.37
C TYR A 204 -6.10 -13.70 -7.31
N ASP A 205 -5.09 -13.01 -7.84
CA ASP A 205 -4.09 -13.61 -8.72
C ASP A 205 -3.22 -14.64 -7.98
N TYR A 206 -2.97 -14.39 -6.68
CA TYR A 206 -2.16 -15.25 -5.80
C TYR A 206 -2.99 -16.15 -4.87
N GLN A 207 -4.32 -16.16 -5.01
CA GLN A 207 -5.19 -17.04 -4.22
C GLN A 207 -4.77 -18.50 -4.37
N ASN A 208 -4.72 -19.24 -3.26
CA ASN A 208 -4.46 -20.66 -3.27
C ASN A 208 -5.57 -21.40 -4.04
N THR A 209 -5.23 -22.01 -5.17
CA THR A 209 -6.21 -22.67 -6.06
C THR A 209 -6.80 -23.93 -5.46
N THR A 210 -6.10 -24.60 -4.55
CA THR A 210 -6.58 -25.81 -3.89
C THR A 210 -7.52 -25.48 -2.74
N THR A 211 -7.15 -24.52 -1.88
CA THR A 211 -7.91 -24.25 -0.64
C THR A 211 -8.85 -23.06 -0.73
N GLY A 212 -8.65 -22.13 -1.67
CA GLY A 212 -9.38 -20.85 -1.73
C GLY A 212 -8.82 -19.78 -0.80
N ALA A 213 -7.79 -20.10 -0.02
CA ALA A 213 -7.18 -19.16 0.93
C ALA A 213 -6.50 -17.98 0.22
N PHE A 214 -6.59 -16.80 0.84
CA PHE A 214 -5.79 -15.64 0.48
C PHE A 214 -4.58 -15.58 1.39
N ASP A 215 -3.49 -15.02 0.87
CA ASP A 215 -2.35 -14.61 1.68
C ASP A 215 -2.74 -13.41 2.57
N GLU A 216 -2.05 -13.25 3.70
CA GLU A 216 -2.17 -12.13 4.64
C GLU A 216 -1.69 -10.82 4.01
N SER A 217 -0.72 -10.87 3.09
CA SER A 217 -0.24 -9.72 2.33
C SER A 217 0.02 -10.10 0.88
N GLY A 218 0.00 -9.11 -0.01
CA GLY A 218 0.32 -9.29 -1.42
C GLY A 218 1.83 -9.49 -1.65
N PRO A 219 2.21 -9.87 -2.87
CA PRO A 219 3.61 -10.05 -3.24
C PRO A 219 4.37 -8.70 -3.21
N PRO A 220 5.71 -8.74 -3.04
CA PRO A 220 6.53 -9.94 -2.82
C PRO A 220 6.55 -10.41 -1.36
N LEU A 221 5.85 -9.72 -0.45
CA LEU A 221 5.84 -10.05 0.98
C LEU A 221 5.12 -11.38 1.26
N SER A 222 3.95 -11.59 0.65
CA SER A 222 3.22 -12.88 0.58
C SER A 222 3.17 -13.65 1.91
N GLN A 223 2.91 -12.95 3.02
CA GLN A 223 2.71 -13.60 4.31
C GLN A 223 1.41 -14.42 4.26
N LYS A 224 1.32 -15.49 5.05
CA LYS A 224 0.20 -16.45 5.02
C LYS A 224 -0.33 -16.69 6.41
N ASN A 225 -1.40 -17.47 6.54
CA ASN A 225 -1.94 -17.95 7.81
C ASN A 225 -2.62 -16.85 8.66
N SER A 226 -3.40 -15.98 8.01
CA SER A 226 -4.28 -15.01 8.68
C SER A 226 -5.73 -15.17 8.20
N ASP A 227 -6.60 -15.61 9.10
CA ASP A 227 -8.02 -15.76 8.81
C ASP A 227 -8.76 -14.41 8.74
N THR A 228 -8.34 -13.45 9.57
CA THR A 228 -8.92 -12.11 9.57
C THR A 228 -8.55 -11.33 8.31
N TYR A 229 -7.29 -11.38 7.86
CA TYR A 229 -6.88 -10.73 6.62
C TYR A 229 -7.48 -11.38 5.37
N HIS A 230 -7.66 -12.71 5.39
CA HIS A 230 -8.44 -13.40 4.37
C HIS A 230 -9.85 -12.80 4.24
N MET A 231 -10.56 -12.64 5.35
CA MET A 231 -11.89 -12.03 5.35
C MET A 231 -11.86 -10.52 4.99
N TRP A 232 -10.81 -9.78 5.35
CA TRP A 232 -10.68 -8.39 4.96
C TRP A 232 -10.52 -8.20 3.44
N THR A 233 -9.84 -9.12 2.73
CA THR A 233 -9.84 -9.14 1.25
C THR A 233 -11.26 -9.23 0.69
N MET A 234 -12.09 -10.08 1.29
CA MET A 234 -13.48 -10.27 0.87
C MET A 234 -14.35 -9.03 1.15
N ILE A 235 -14.18 -8.40 2.31
CA ILE A 235 -14.88 -7.15 2.68
C ILE A 235 -14.44 -5.99 1.77
N GLY A 236 -13.14 -5.88 1.49
CA GLY A 236 -12.60 -4.90 0.55
C GLY A 236 -13.19 -5.07 -0.85
N SER A 237 -13.29 -6.32 -1.32
CA SER A 237 -13.92 -6.67 -2.60
C SER A 237 -15.40 -6.27 -2.65
N TYR A 238 -16.16 -6.57 -1.59
CA TYR A 238 -17.56 -6.16 -1.49
C TYR A 238 -17.70 -4.63 -1.53
N ASN A 239 -16.92 -3.91 -0.71
CA ASN A 239 -16.97 -2.45 -0.66
C ASN A 239 -16.60 -1.84 -2.02
N TYR A 240 -15.57 -2.35 -2.69
CA TYR A 240 -15.18 -1.89 -4.02
C TYR A 240 -16.33 -2.00 -5.03
N VAL A 241 -16.96 -3.17 -5.12
CA VAL A 241 -18.11 -3.39 -6.03
C VAL A 241 -19.29 -2.52 -5.62
N LEU A 242 -19.59 -2.41 -4.33
CA LEU A 242 -20.68 -1.57 -3.83
C LEU A 242 -20.52 -0.10 -4.26
N TYR A 243 -19.29 0.42 -4.24
CA TYR A 243 -19.02 1.83 -4.55
C TYR A 243 -18.86 2.11 -6.05
N THR A 244 -18.42 1.13 -6.84
CA THR A 244 -18.10 1.32 -8.26
C THR A 244 -19.14 0.73 -9.21
N ASN A 245 -19.90 -0.27 -8.75
CA ASN A 245 -20.68 -1.15 -9.61
C ASN A 245 -19.84 -1.81 -10.72
N ASP A 246 -18.54 -2.05 -10.49
CA ASP A 246 -17.62 -2.66 -11.45
C ASP A 246 -17.86 -4.16 -11.60
N THR A 247 -18.96 -4.51 -12.28
CA THR A 247 -19.32 -5.90 -12.57
C THR A 247 -18.34 -6.54 -13.55
N ALA A 248 -17.67 -5.75 -14.41
CA ALA A 248 -16.67 -6.25 -15.35
C ALA A 248 -15.45 -6.84 -14.62
N TRP A 249 -15.05 -6.24 -13.50
CA TRP A 249 -14.04 -6.83 -12.60
C TRP A 249 -14.59 -8.00 -11.80
N LEU A 250 -15.82 -7.91 -11.28
CA LEU A 250 -16.40 -8.95 -10.42
C LEU A 250 -16.64 -10.29 -11.15
N THR A 251 -17.21 -10.25 -12.37
CA THR A 251 -17.60 -11.45 -13.11
C THR A 251 -16.46 -12.48 -13.25
N PRO A 252 -15.25 -12.14 -13.72
CA PRO A 252 -14.17 -13.11 -13.87
C PRO A 252 -13.62 -13.65 -12.55
N ILE A 253 -13.71 -12.90 -11.45
CA ILE A 253 -13.21 -13.33 -10.13
C ILE A 253 -14.29 -14.00 -9.26
N TRP A 254 -15.55 -14.05 -9.69
CA TRP A 254 -16.66 -14.49 -8.85
C TRP A 254 -16.48 -15.92 -8.32
N ASN A 255 -15.99 -16.84 -9.15
CA ASN A 255 -15.70 -18.20 -8.71
C ASN A 255 -14.57 -18.25 -7.67
N LYS A 256 -13.56 -17.37 -7.78
CA LYS A 256 -12.51 -17.22 -6.77
C LYS A 256 -13.05 -16.68 -5.45
N TYR A 257 -13.96 -15.70 -5.51
CA TYR A 257 -14.67 -15.17 -4.33
C TYR A 257 -15.46 -16.27 -3.60
N LYS A 258 -16.19 -17.11 -4.35
CA LYS A 258 -16.91 -18.26 -3.78
C LYS A 258 -15.95 -19.29 -3.16
N HIS A 259 -14.82 -19.57 -3.78
CA HIS A 259 -13.82 -20.49 -3.21
C HIS A 259 -13.22 -19.95 -1.89
N ALA A 260 -12.98 -18.64 -1.82
CA ALA A 260 -12.59 -17.99 -0.55
C ALA A 260 -13.70 -18.07 0.50
N MET A 261 -14.96 -17.89 0.10
CA MET A 261 -16.13 -18.08 0.96
C MET A 261 -16.17 -19.48 1.55
N ASP A 262 -15.99 -20.51 0.71
CA ASP A 262 -15.99 -21.91 1.13
C ASP A 262 -14.84 -22.20 2.10
N TYR A 263 -13.65 -21.65 1.85
CA TYR A 263 -12.49 -21.76 2.74
C TYR A 263 -12.82 -21.33 4.18
N VAL A 264 -13.42 -20.15 4.35
CA VAL A 264 -13.67 -19.59 5.68
C VAL A 264 -14.95 -20.13 6.32
N VAL A 265 -15.99 -20.45 5.54
CA VAL A 265 -17.20 -21.12 6.06
C VAL A 265 -16.90 -22.54 6.52
N GLY A 266 -15.99 -23.25 5.84
CA GLY A 266 -15.53 -24.58 6.25
C GLY A 266 -14.82 -24.62 7.62
N LYS A 267 -14.52 -23.45 8.21
CA LYS A 267 -13.97 -23.33 9.57
C LYS A 267 -15.04 -23.13 10.64
N ILE A 268 -16.32 -23.07 10.28
CA ILE A 268 -17.41 -23.01 11.26
C ILE A 268 -17.67 -24.42 11.79
N ASP A 269 -17.52 -24.59 13.09
CA ASP A 269 -17.73 -25.89 13.75
C ASP A 269 -19.18 -26.05 14.27
N GLU A 270 -19.43 -27.12 15.03
CA GLU A 270 -20.75 -27.46 15.57
C GLU A 270 -21.35 -26.39 16.50
N SER A 271 -20.53 -25.46 17.02
CA SER A 271 -21.01 -24.33 17.82
C SER A 271 -21.71 -23.25 16.97
N GLY A 272 -21.53 -23.28 15.65
CA GLY A 272 -21.94 -22.21 14.74
C GLY A 272 -20.99 -21.02 14.72
N LEU A 273 -19.84 -21.11 15.41
CA LEU A 273 -18.76 -20.12 15.39
C LEU A 273 -17.61 -20.61 14.51
N MET A 274 -16.92 -19.66 13.90
CA MET A 274 -15.69 -19.90 13.18
C MET A 274 -14.56 -20.23 14.18
N ASP A 275 -13.90 -21.36 13.96
CA ASP A 275 -12.65 -21.77 14.60
C ASP A 275 -11.44 -21.18 13.85
N VAL A 276 -10.84 -20.16 14.43
CA VAL A 276 -9.68 -19.46 13.86
C VAL A 276 -8.45 -20.34 13.99
N THR A 277 -7.86 -20.66 12.85
CA THR A 277 -6.64 -21.47 12.74
C THR A 277 -5.49 -20.71 12.08
N GLY A 278 -5.81 -19.69 11.28
CA GLY A 278 -4.86 -18.69 10.78
C GLY A 278 -4.70 -17.57 11.81
N THR A 279 -3.75 -17.71 12.73
CA THR A 279 -3.61 -16.87 13.92
C THR A 279 -2.79 -15.58 13.74
N ARG A 280 -2.26 -15.31 12.54
CA ARG A 280 -1.54 -14.06 12.30
C ARG A 280 -2.51 -12.90 12.16
N ASP A 281 -2.29 -11.86 12.94
CA ASP A 281 -3.10 -10.64 12.90
C ASP A 281 -2.31 -9.49 13.53
N TRP A 282 -2.10 -8.41 12.78
CA TRP A 282 -1.24 -7.32 13.21
C TRP A 282 -1.83 -6.53 14.37
N ALA A 283 -1.00 -6.27 15.39
CA ALA A 283 -1.38 -5.55 16.60
C ALA A 283 -2.55 -6.18 17.40
N ARG A 284 -2.87 -7.45 17.13
CA ARG A 284 -3.84 -8.24 17.89
C ARG A 284 -3.15 -9.36 18.65
N TRP A 285 -3.71 -9.68 19.81
CA TRP A 285 -3.17 -10.65 20.75
C TRP A 285 -4.22 -11.73 20.96
N GLN A 286 -3.80 -12.96 21.27
CA GLN A 286 -4.71 -14.08 21.58
C GLN A 286 -5.66 -14.45 20.42
N GLN A 287 -5.12 -14.52 19.20
CA GLN A 287 -5.84 -15.11 18.06
C GLN A 287 -5.99 -16.63 18.21
N GLY A 288 -6.96 -17.20 17.50
CA GLY A 288 -7.27 -18.63 17.51
C GLY A 288 -8.64 -18.95 18.11
N PHE A 289 -9.11 -20.18 17.91
CA PHE A 289 -10.39 -20.67 18.46
C PHE A 289 -11.57 -19.79 18.03
N HIS A 290 -12.61 -19.72 18.85
CA HIS A 290 -13.77 -18.84 18.64
C HIS A 290 -13.48 -17.39 19.00
N ASN A 291 -12.45 -16.81 18.38
CA ASN A 291 -12.07 -15.41 18.59
C ASN A 291 -13.23 -14.47 18.19
N THR A 292 -13.54 -13.51 19.06
CA THR A 292 -14.68 -12.62 18.89
C THR A 292 -14.54 -11.69 17.69
N GLU A 293 -13.36 -11.10 17.44
CA GLU A 293 -13.14 -10.20 16.31
C GLU A 293 -13.33 -10.94 14.99
N ALA A 294 -12.70 -12.10 14.83
CA ALA A 294 -12.83 -12.93 13.64
C ALA A 294 -14.29 -13.35 13.39
N ASN A 295 -15.01 -13.78 14.43
CA ASN A 295 -16.42 -14.15 14.30
C ASN A 295 -17.33 -12.97 13.93
N MET A 296 -17.06 -11.76 14.43
CA MET A 296 -17.78 -10.55 14.03
C MET A 296 -17.53 -10.19 12.57
N ILE A 297 -16.28 -10.31 12.10
CA ILE A 297 -15.92 -10.12 10.69
C ILE A 297 -16.62 -11.17 9.82
N CYS A 298 -16.60 -12.44 10.21
CA CYS A 298 -17.25 -13.55 9.51
C CYS A 298 -18.76 -13.32 9.34
N SER A 299 -19.44 -12.94 10.44
CA SER A 299 -20.87 -12.62 10.45
C SER A 299 -21.22 -11.45 9.53
N LYS A 300 -20.45 -10.35 9.59
CA LYS A 300 -20.63 -9.19 8.70
C LYS A 300 -20.53 -9.58 7.23
N ARG A 301 -19.48 -10.32 6.89
CA ARG A 301 -19.22 -10.80 5.53
C ARG A 301 -20.34 -11.70 5.00
N SER A 302 -20.87 -12.61 5.82
CA SER A 302 -22.01 -13.47 5.43
C SER A 302 -23.23 -12.64 4.97
N ARG A 303 -23.52 -11.54 5.67
CA ARG A 303 -24.64 -10.65 5.30
C ARG A 303 -24.37 -9.87 4.01
N GLN A 304 -23.13 -9.44 3.81
CA GLN A 304 -22.72 -8.69 2.61
C GLN A 304 -22.86 -9.52 1.34
N VAL A 305 -22.49 -10.80 1.38
CA VAL A 305 -22.59 -11.69 0.22
C VAL A 305 -24.03 -11.95 -0.20
N ALA A 306 -24.94 -12.06 0.77
CA ALA A 306 -26.37 -12.15 0.48
C ALA A 306 -26.94 -10.90 -0.21
N SER A 307 -26.25 -9.76 -0.14
CA SER A 307 -26.65 -8.50 -0.79
C SER A 307 -25.97 -8.21 -2.13
N LEU A 308 -24.93 -8.97 -2.50
CA LEU A 308 -24.39 -8.87 -3.86
C LEU A 308 -25.42 -9.43 -4.84
N PRO A 309 -25.73 -8.72 -5.94
CA PRO A 309 -26.86 -9.07 -6.80
C PRO A 309 -26.75 -10.54 -7.25
N PRO A 310 -27.81 -11.36 -7.07
CA PRO A 310 -27.81 -12.77 -7.45
C PRO A 310 -27.73 -13.03 -8.97
N GLY A 311 -27.32 -12.05 -9.78
CA GLY A 311 -27.46 -12.07 -11.24
C GLY A 311 -26.37 -11.33 -12.04
N SER A 312 -25.28 -10.84 -11.43
CA SER A 312 -24.12 -10.35 -12.20
C SER A 312 -23.21 -11.47 -12.73
N ALA A 313 -23.63 -12.72 -12.53
CA ALA A 313 -23.10 -13.93 -13.16
C ALA A 313 -24.22 -14.98 -13.28
N THR A 314 -25.19 -14.72 -14.15
CA THR A 314 -26.09 -15.72 -14.76
C THR A 314 -25.85 -15.59 -16.27
N LEU A 315 -25.35 -16.57 -17.02
CA LEU A 315 -25.53 -18.03 -17.03
C LEU A 315 -24.18 -18.78 -17.16
#